data_AF-A0A2M7PR45-F1
#
_entry.id   AF-A0A2M7PR45-F1
#
_cell.length_a   1.000
_cell.length_b   1.000
_cell.length_c   1.000
_cell.angle_alpha   90.00
_cell.angle_beta   90.00
_cell.angle_gamma   90.00
#
_symmetry.space_group_name_H-M   'P 1'
#
loop_
_entity.id
_entity.type
_entity.pdbx_description
1 polymer ?
#
loop_
_entity_poly.entity_id
_entity_poly.type
_entity_poly.pdbx_seq_one_letter_code
_entity_poly.pdbx_strand_id
1 'polypeptide(L)'
;MLTGKTKYFTCFLLLVLTQVFTAAQNRPNGTPVSFNEKSLFDPPIIHIKNTINIAKPRNEKEPMQAGYTLDVSQYNLNKAGIWDSISTSSFIWRLTYHVADAFALNLYLSHFNLQSGDRLFIYGPNKSHPRGAFTSLNNAEYLCTDFV
;
A
#
# COMPACT_ATOMS: atom_id res chain seq x y z
N MET A 1 -44.92 -17.23 23.14
CA MET A 1 -45.19 -16.00 22.38
C MET A 1 -44.64 -14.83 23.19
N LEU A 2 -43.54 -14.20 22.77
CA LEU A 2 -42.93 -13.09 23.53
C LEU A 2 -43.87 -11.87 23.56
N THR A 3 -44.08 -11.26 24.72
CA THR A 3 -44.85 -10.02 24.89
C THR A 3 -44.19 -8.86 24.13
N GLY A 4 -44.98 -7.88 23.67
CA GLY A 4 -44.51 -6.81 22.77
C GLY A 4 -43.23 -6.11 23.23
N LYS A 5 -43.13 -5.75 24.52
CA LYS A 5 -41.93 -5.11 25.11
C LYS A 5 -40.69 -6.02 25.05
N THR A 6 -40.86 -7.32 25.24
CA THR A 6 -39.78 -8.30 25.21
C THR A 6 -39.28 -8.51 23.77
N LYS A 7 -40.16 -8.46 22.76
CA LYS A 7 -39.75 -8.55 21.35
C LYS A 7 -38.84 -7.39 20.92
N TYR A 8 -39.18 -6.16 21.30
CA TYR A 8 -38.33 -4.99 20.98
C TYR A 8 -36.98 -5.05 21.70
N PHE A 9 -36.97 -5.51 22.95
CA PHE A 9 -35.74 -5.73 23.69
C PHE A 9 -34.86 -6.82 23.06
N THR A 10 -35.44 -7.94 22.62
CA THR A 10 -34.71 -9.00 21.92
C THR A 10 -34.20 -8.54 20.55
N CYS A 11 -34.99 -7.77 19.78
CA CYS A 11 -34.54 -7.17 18.51
C CYS A 11 -33.39 -6.17 18.73
N PHE A 12 -33.47 -5.34 19.77
CA PHE A 12 -32.40 -4.42 20.13
C PHE A 12 -31.12 -5.17 20.51
N LEU A 13 -31.23 -6.23 21.32
CA LEU A 13 -30.10 -7.07 21.70
C LEU A 13 -29.42 -7.74 20.48
N LEU A 14 -30.23 -8.23 19.52
CA LEU A 14 -29.74 -8.82 18.27
C LEU A 14 -29.02 -7.80 17.38
N LEU A 15 -29.52 -6.57 17.27
CA LEU A 15 -28.88 -5.49 16.50
C LEU A 15 -27.53 -5.08 17.09
N VAL A 16 -27.40 -5.02 18.42
CA VAL A 16 -26.13 -4.70 19.09
C VAL A 16 -25.10 -5.82 18.90
N LEU A 17 -25.52 -7.10 18.89
CA LEU A 17 -24.62 -8.24 18.72
C LEU A 17 -24.11 -8.43 17.27
N THR A 18 -24.77 -7.84 16.26
CA THR A 18 -24.29 -7.91 14.86
C THR A 18 -23.06 -7.03 14.57
N GLN A 19 -22.71 -6.09 15.44
CA GLN A 19 -21.58 -5.17 15.23
C GLN A 19 -20.20 -5.82 15.47
N VAL A 20 -20.15 -7.04 16.02
CA VAL A 20 -18.88 -7.65 16.49
C VAL A 20 -18.19 -8.51 15.41
N PHE A 21 -18.75 -8.64 14.20
CA PHE A 21 -18.20 -9.49 13.15
C PHE A 21 -17.54 -8.77 11.97
N THR A 22 -17.19 -7.48 12.10
CA THR A 22 -16.47 -6.77 11.04
C THR A 22 -14.96 -7.01 11.14
N ALA A 23 -14.49 -8.23 10.88
CA ALA A 23 -13.10 -8.50 10.55
C ALA A 23 -12.86 -8.17 9.05
N ALA A 24 -13.05 -6.91 8.66
CA ALA A 24 -13.08 -6.50 7.25
C ALA A 24 -11.76 -5.92 6.73
N GLN A 25 -10.69 -5.93 7.52
CA GLN A 25 -9.34 -5.64 7.01
C GLN A 25 -8.44 -6.82 7.31
N ASN A 26 -8.39 -7.79 6.39
CA ASN A 26 -7.31 -8.77 6.31
C ASN A 26 -6.02 -8.05 5.86
N ARG A 27 -5.50 -7.17 6.69
CA ARG A 27 -4.13 -6.67 6.57
C ARG A 27 -3.31 -7.55 7.51
N PRO A 28 -2.51 -8.50 7.00
CA PRO A 28 -1.60 -9.24 7.85
C PRO A 28 -0.73 -8.23 8.62
N ASN A 29 -0.83 -8.29 9.95
CA ASN A 29 -0.07 -7.41 10.85
C ASN A 29 1.43 -7.58 10.59
N GLY A 30 2.17 -6.46 10.59
CA GLY A 30 3.63 -6.47 10.53
C GLY A 30 4.23 -5.11 10.20
N THR A 31 5.43 -4.86 10.70
CA THR A 31 6.29 -3.77 10.23
C THR A 31 7.21 -4.30 9.14
N PRO A 32 7.64 -3.48 8.17
CA PRO A 32 8.66 -3.89 7.21
C PRO A 32 9.90 -4.40 7.95
N VAL A 33 10.41 -5.57 7.55
CA VAL A 33 11.58 -6.20 8.22
C VAL A 33 12.78 -5.27 8.18
N SER A 34 12.95 -4.53 7.08
CA SER A 34 14.00 -3.51 6.89
C SER A 34 14.04 -2.43 7.98
N PHE A 35 12.99 -2.26 8.78
CA PHE A 35 12.98 -1.25 9.82
C PHE A 35 13.88 -1.62 11.01
N ASN A 36 14.07 -2.92 11.24
CA ASN A 36 14.80 -3.45 12.40
C ASN A 36 16.18 -4.03 12.03
N GLU A 37 16.43 -4.29 10.75
CA GLU A 37 17.71 -4.81 10.27
C GLU A 37 18.76 -3.71 10.19
N LYS A 38 19.93 -3.95 10.81
CA LYS A 38 21.03 -2.97 10.89
C LYS A 38 22.05 -3.11 9.76
N SER A 39 22.12 -4.28 9.11
CA SER A 39 23.17 -4.63 8.16
C SER A 39 22.62 -4.87 6.75
N LEU A 40 21.79 -3.95 6.28
CA LEU A 40 21.26 -3.96 4.93
C LEU A 40 22.02 -2.97 4.05
N PHE A 41 22.22 -3.29 2.78
CA PHE A 41 22.75 -2.33 1.81
C PHE A 41 21.80 -1.15 1.61
N ASP A 42 22.28 -0.03 1.05
CA ASP A 42 21.37 1.03 0.65
C ASP A 42 20.59 0.61 -0.60
N PRO A 43 19.25 0.74 -0.62
CA PRO A 43 18.49 0.41 -1.81
C PRO A 43 18.83 1.40 -2.94
N PRO A 44 18.94 0.93 -4.19
CA PRO A 44 19.12 1.83 -5.31
C PRO A 44 17.95 2.81 -5.42
N ILE A 45 18.26 4.04 -5.83
CA ILE A 45 17.27 5.11 -6.02
C ILE A 45 17.10 5.37 -7.51
N ILE A 46 15.88 5.19 -8.02
CA ILE A 46 15.51 5.59 -9.36
C ILE A 46 14.94 7.01 -9.31
N HIS A 47 15.67 7.95 -9.91
CA HIS A 47 15.21 9.31 -10.08
C HIS A 47 14.32 9.41 -11.31
N ILE A 48 13.04 9.75 -11.09
CA ILE A 48 12.07 9.98 -12.15
C ILE A 48 11.94 11.49 -12.31
N LYS A 49 12.23 11.97 -13.52
CA LYS A 49 11.98 13.36 -13.87
C LYS A 49 10.48 13.57 -14.02
N ASN A 50 9.97 14.58 -13.33
CA ASN A 50 8.62 15.02 -13.53
C ASN A 50 8.52 15.81 -14.85
N THR A 51 8.03 15.17 -15.90
CA THR A 51 7.94 15.76 -17.25
C THR A 51 6.58 16.37 -17.56
N ILE A 52 5.59 16.20 -16.67
CA ILE A 52 4.22 16.62 -16.92
C ILE A 52 3.99 18.00 -16.29
N ASN A 53 3.66 18.97 -17.13
CA ASN A 53 3.16 20.25 -16.67
C ASN A 53 1.68 20.11 -16.31
N ILE A 54 1.37 20.21 -15.03
CA ILE A 54 -0.01 20.27 -14.56
C ILE A 54 -0.63 21.56 -15.09
N ALA A 55 -1.73 21.45 -15.84
CA ALA A 55 -2.46 22.62 -16.30
C ALA A 55 -3.05 23.34 -15.08
N LYS A 56 -2.82 24.65 -14.98
CA LYS A 56 -3.50 25.47 -13.97
C LYS A 56 -5.00 25.51 -14.29
N PRO A 57 -5.88 25.51 -13.28
CA PRO A 57 -7.31 25.67 -13.51
C PRO A 57 -7.57 26.99 -14.25
N ARG A 58 -8.51 26.98 -15.21
CA ARG A 58 -8.82 28.15 -16.03
C ARG A 58 -9.63 29.19 -15.26
N ASN A 59 -10.34 28.76 -14.22
CA ASN A 59 -11.10 29.61 -13.31
C ASN A 59 -11.24 28.93 -11.93
N GLU A 60 -11.67 29.68 -10.91
CA GLU A 60 -11.82 29.21 -9.52
C GLU A 60 -12.89 28.13 -9.33
N LYS A 61 -13.77 27.91 -10.33
CA LYS A 61 -14.81 26.88 -10.28
C LYS A 61 -14.31 25.53 -10.81
N GLU A 62 -13.17 25.50 -11.49
CA GLU A 62 -12.58 24.25 -11.97
C GLU A 62 -11.82 23.56 -10.82
N PRO A 63 -12.08 22.27 -10.57
CA PRO A 63 -11.36 21.53 -9.53
C PRO A 63 -9.89 21.42 -9.91
N MET A 64 -9.01 21.55 -8.92
CA MET A 64 -7.59 21.29 -9.11
C MET A 64 -7.36 19.84 -9.50
N GLN A 65 -6.44 19.61 -10.44
CA GLN A 65 -6.01 18.26 -10.78
C GLN A 65 -5.29 17.64 -9.57
N ALA A 66 -5.82 16.51 -9.07
CA ALA A 66 -5.29 15.83 -7.89
C ALA A 66 -3.93 15.14 -8.15
N GLY A 67 -3.65 14.74 -9.40
CA GLY A 67 -2.40 14.09 -9.78
C GLY A 67 -2.42 13.59 -11.23
N TYR A 68 -1.36 12.90 -11.63
CA TYR A 68 -1.20 12.24 -12.94
C TYR A 68 -0.30 11.02 -12.79
N THR A 69 -0.41 10.11 -13.74
CA THR A 69 0.38 8.88 -13.77
C THR A 69 1.64 9.09 -14.61
N LEU A 70 2.78 8.65 -14.07
CA LEU A 70 4.04 8.54 -14.80
C LEU A 70 4.29 7.07 -15.11
N ASP A 71 4.55 6.75 -16.38
CA ASP A 71 4.97 5.40 -16.77
C ASP A 71 6.45 5.19 -16.40
N VAL A 72 6.70 4.10 -15.67
CA VAL A 72 8.02 3.72 -15.16
C VAL A 72 8.41 2.30 -15.62
N SER A 73 7.67 1.72 -16.56
CA SER A 73 7.88 0.35 -17.07
C SER A 73 9.29 0.09 -17.59
N GLN A 74 9.95 1.12 -18.13
CA GLN A 74 11.34 1.08 -18.60
C GLN A 74 12.37 0.67 -17.54
N TYR A 75 12.06 0.84 -16.25
CA TYR A 75 13.01 0.56 -15.17
C TYR A 75 13.01 -0.90 -14.71
N ASN A 76 12.10 -1.76 -15.21
CA ASN A 76 11.93 -3.17 -14.81
C ASN A 76 12.09 -3.41 -13.29
N LEU A 77 10.97 -3.32 -12.57
CA LEU A 77 10.92 -3.48 -11.11
C LEU A 77 11.73 -4.69 -10.62
N ASN A 78 11.62 -5.85 -11.26
CA ASN A 78 12.27 -7.07 -10.81
C ASN A 78 13.81 -7.06 -10.89
N LYS A 79 14.39 -6.13 -11.65
CA LYS A 79 15.85 -6.01 -11.86
C LYS A 79 16.44 -4.75 -11.25
N ALA A 80 15.61 -3.77 -10.90
CA ALA A 80 16.07 -2.46 -10.45
C ALA A 80 16.57 -2.42 -9.00
N GLY A 81 16.10 -3.33 -8.15
CA GLY A 81 16.38 -3.30 -6.72
C GLY A 81 17.55 -4.17 -6.30
N ILE A 82 17.81 -4.16 -4.99
CA ILE A 82 18.86 -4.94 -4.35
C ILE A 82 18.25 -6.05 -3.49
N TRP A 83 18.89 -7.21 -3.50
CA TRP A 83 18.57 -8.33 -2.61
C TRP A 83 19.56 -8.38 -1.45
N ASP A 84 19.06 -8.47 -0.22
CA ASP A 84 19.83 -8.76 0.99
C ASP A 84 19.38 -10.09 1.60
N SER A 85 20.31 -10.85 2.16
CA SER A 85 20.01 -12.02 2.99
C SER A 85 19.83 -11.59 4.44
N ILE A 86 18.68 -11.89 5.04
CA ILE A 86 18.39 -11.63 6.45
C ILE A 86 18.72 -12.88 7.30
N SER A 87 18.55 -14.06 6.71
CA SER A 87 18.90 -15.35 7.32
C SER A 87 19.20 -16.36 6.21
N THR A 88 19.55 -17.59 6.59
CA THR A 88 19.83 -18.69 5.64
C THR A 88 18.70 -18.97 4.64
N SER A 89 17.45 -18.64 4.99
CA SER A 89 16.26 -18.93 4.17
C SER A 89 15.36 -17.72 3.92
N SER A 90 15.77 -16.52 4.35
CA SER A 90 14.96 -15.31 4.21
C SER A 90 15.75 -14.21 3.52
N PHE A 91 15.13 -13.62 2.49
CA PHE A 91 15.71 -12.57 1.68
C PHE A 91 14.76 -11.38 1.64
N ILE A 92 15.33 -10.20 1.47
CA ILE A 92 14.58 -8.96 1.28
C ILE A 92 15.03 -8.29 -0.01
N TRP A 93 14.06 -7.85 -0.79
CA TRP A 93 14.29 -7.04 -1.97
C TRP A 93 13.83 -5.61 -1.72
N ARG A 94 14.65 -4.62 -2.09
CA ARG A 94 14.33 -3.19 -1.87
C ARG A 94 14.72 -2.32 -3.06
N LEU A 95 13.90 -1.31 -3.32
CA LEU A 95 14.08 -0.29 -4.34
C LEU A 95 13.42 1.00 -3.86
N THR A 96 14.01 2.15 -4.22
CA THR A 96 13.43 3.47 -3.96
C THR A 96 13.11 4.16 -5.28
N TYR A 97 11.90 4.71 -5.40
CA TYR A 97 11.56 5.67 -6.46
C TYR A 97 11.55 7.08 -5.88
N HIS A 98 12.16 8.02 -6.60
CA HIS A 98 12.17 9.43 -6.25
C HIS A 98 11.68 10.26 -7.43
N VAL A 99 10.47 10.80 -7.34
CA VAL A 99 9.89 11.71 -8.32
C VAL A 99 10.13 13.14 -7.85
N ALA A 100 10.84 13.93 -8.66
CA ALA A 100 11.10 15.33 -8.31
C ALA A 100 9.81 16.14 -8.15
N ASP A 101 9.77 16.96 -7.09
CA ASP A 101 8.67 17.89 -6.77
C ASP A 101 7.29 17.23 -6.50
N ALA A 102 7.24 15.91 -6.33
CA ALA A 102 6.01 15.21 -5.97
C ALA A 102 5.68 15.40 -4.49
N PHE A 103 4.47 15.85 -4.18
CA PHE A 103 3.99 16.00 -2.80
C PHE A 103 3.67 14.66 -2.13
N ALA A 104 3.12 13.73 -2.89
CA ALA A 104 2.81 12.36 -2.47
C ALA A 104 2.82 11.44 -3.68
N LEU A 105 3.01 10.14 -3.47
CA LEU A 105 3.00 9.15 -4.54
C LEU A 105 1.98 8.05 -4.26
N ASN A 106 1.30 7.59 -5.30
CA ASN A 106 0.61 6.32 -5.29
C ASN A 106 1.21 5.40 -6.34
N LEU A 107 1.20 4.10 -6.09
CA LEU A 107 1.80 3.10 -6.96
C LEU A 107 0.72 2.22 -7.59
N TYR A 108 0.85 2.01 -8.89
CA TYR A 108 0.04 1.06 -9.66
C TYR A 108 0.96 -0.10 -10.08
N LEU A 109 0.68 -1.29 -9.57
CA LEU A 109 1.42 -2.51 -9.88
C LEU A 109 0.53 -3.42 -10.72
N SER A 110 0.97 -3.74 -11.94
CA SER A 110 0.31 -4.74 -12.79
C SER A 110 0.85 -6.15 -12.50
N HIS A 111 0.03 -7.17 -12.73
CA HIS A 111 0.37 -8.59 -12.52
C HIS A 111 0.90 -8.84 -11.10
N PHE A 112 0.21 -8.31 -10.09
CA PHE A 112 0.63 -8.45 -8.70
C PHE A 112 0.40 -9.89 -8.23
N ASN A 113 1.49 -10.65 -8.10
CA ASN A 113 1.47 -12.06 -7.78
C ASN A 113 2.59 -12.43 -6.81
N LEU A 114 2.25 -12.50 -5.53
CA LEU A 114 3.12 -12.95 -4.45
C LEU A 114 2.87 -14.42 -4.13
N GLN A 115 3.93 -15.16 -3.77
CA GLN A 115 3.80 -16.53 -3.29
C GLN A 115 3.33 -16.55 -1.83
N SER A 116 2.91 -17.73 -1.36
CA SER A 116 2.56 -17.90 0.06
C SER A 116 3.78 -17.63 0.95
N GLY A 117 3.63 -16.72 1.91
CA GLY A 117 4.71 -16.30 2.82
C GLY A 117 5.42 -15.00 2.40
N ASP A 118 5.29 -14.61 1.13
CA ASP A 118 5.83 -13.33 0.65
C ASP A 118 5.02 -12.16 1.21
N ARG A 119 5.72 -11.04 1.46
CA ARG A 119 5.13 -9.80 1.96
C ARG A 119 5.74 -8.61 1.24
N LEU A 120 4.90 -7.76 0.65
CA LEU A 120 5.29 -6.46 0.14
C LEU A 120 4.88 -5.37 1.13
N PHE A 121 5.79 -4.44 1.37
CA PHE A 121 5.55 -3.20 2.08
C PHE A 121 5.98 -2.01 1.23
N ILE A 122 5.24 -0.92 1.32
CA ILE A 122 5.53 0.35 0.63
C ILE A 122 5.54 1.44 1.69
N TYR A 123 6.55 2.29 1.72
CA TYR A 123 6.68 3.32 2.75
C TYR A 123 7.43 4.54 2.21
N GLY A 124 7.18 5.68 2.82
CA GLY A 124 7.80 6.95 2.49
C GLY A 124 9.22 7.09 3.08
N PRO A 125 9.88 8.22 2.82
CA PRO A 125 11.20 8.49 3.39
C PRO A 125 11.15 8.41 4.92
N ASN A 126 12.28 8.03 5.53
CA ASN A 126 12.41 7.87 6.99
C ASN A 126 11.36 6.92 7.60
N LYS A 127 10.99 5.85 6.87
CA LYS A 127 10.06 4.80 7.36
C LYS A 127 8.64 5.31 7.61
N SER A 128 8.26 6.43 6.99
CA SER A 128 6.95 7.06 7.19
C SER A 128 5.84 6.33 6.44
N HIS A 129 4.63 6.43 6.98
CA HIS A 129 3.37 5.93 6.41
C HIS A 129 3.47 4.54 5.72
N PRO A 130 3.80 3.47 6.46
CA PRO A 130 3.92 2.13 5.89
C PRO A 130 2.58 1.56 5.44
N ARG A 131 2.56 0.97 4.24
CA ARG A 131 1.45 0.25 3.63
C ARG A 131 1.78 -1.23 3.55
N GLY A 132 0.76 -2.05 3.77
CA GLY A 132 0.86 -3.50 3.79
C GLY A 132 0.58 -4.07 5.19
N ALA A 133 0.98 -5.31 5.48
CA ALA A 133 1.62 -6.22 4.52
C ALA A 133 0.66 -6.59 3.38
N PHE A 134 1.07 -6.38 2.13
CA PHE A 134 0.39 -7.01 1.00
C PHE A 134 0.92 -8.44 0.85
N THR A 135 0.04 -9.41 0.66
CA THR A 135 0.38 -10.84 0.56
C THR A 135 -0.26 -11.47 -0.65
N SER A 136 -0.12 -12.79 -0.80
CA SER A 136 -0.84 -13.58 -1.81
C SER A 136 -2.36 -13.39 -1.78
N LEU A 137 -2.93 -12.97 -0.65
CA LEU A 137 -4.36 -12.62 -0.54
C LEU A 137 -4.75 -11.38 -1.33
N ASN A 138 -3.76 -10.56 -1.72
CA ASN A 138 -3.94 -9.37 -2.53
C ASN A 138 -3.61 -9.59 -4.02
N ASN A 139 -3.29 -10.83 -4.42
CA ASN A 139 -2.94 -11.14 -5.81
C ASN A 139 -4.09 -10.77 -6.76
N ALA A 140 -3.75 -10.00 -7.79
CA ALA A 140 -4.69 -9.45 -8.75
C ALA A 140 -3.95 -9.00 -10.01
N GLU A 141 -4.71 -8.76 -11.08
CA GLU A 141 -4.16 -8.14 -12.29
C GLU A 141 -3.61 -6.75 -12.00
N TYR A 142 -4.21 -6.01 -11.07
CA TYR A 142 -3.75 -4.70 -10.63
C TYR A 142 -3.83 -4.54 -9.12
N LEU A 143 -2.78 -3.98 -8.52
CA LEU A 143 -2.76 -3.47 -7.16
C LEU A 143 -2.50 -1.95 -7.21
N CYS A 144 -3.33 -1.17 -6.52
CA CYS A 144 -3.14 0.26 -6.35
C CYS A 144 -2.97 0.58 -4.86
N THR A 145 -2.02 1.46 -4.53
CA THR A 145 -1.88 2.00 -3.17
C THR A 145 -2.67 3.29 -2.99
N ASP A 146 -2.90 3.67 -1.73
CA ASP A 146 -3.16 5.05 -1.35
C ASP A 146 -1.87 5.89 -1.42
N PHE A 147 -1.97 7.18 -1.07
CA PHE A 147 -0.86 8.13 -1.09
C PHE A 147 0.17 7.84 0.00
N VAL A 148 1.42 7.60 -0.41
CA VAL A 148 2.59 7.38 0.44
C VAL A 148 3.44 8.63 0.57
#